data_AF-A0A7C0ZPV9-F1
#
_entry.id   AF-A0A7C0ZPV9-F1
#
_cell.length_a   1.000
_cell.length_b   1.000
_cell.length_c   1.000
_cell.angle_alpha   90.00
_cell.angle_beta   90.00
_cell.angle_gamma   90.00
#
_symmetry.space_group_name_H-M   'P 1'
#
loop_
_entity.id
_entity.type
_entity.pdbx_description
1 polymer ?
#
loop_
_entity_poly.entity_id
_entity_poly.type
_entity_poly.pdbx_seq_one_letter_code
_entity_poly.pdbx_strand_id
1 'polypeptide(L)'
;MVEIRFHGRGGQGTVVASKILADAINKEGKYVQAYPEFGVERRGAPVYAFIRINESPIYDKSRIYTPDHVVVLDPTLLEAIDITKGLKKDGWIIINTDKKPEEMKLPTQFKVATINATQIAIKHQLGTLAAPIVNTGIVGAVVKVLRLASLESVVQAVKEDVPIKPEANAAAAQDAYELVIFNS
;
A
#
# COMPACT_ATOMS: atom_id res chain seq x y z
N MET A 1 13.50 -0.02 13.19
CA MET A 1 12.39 0.76 12.61
C MET A 1 12.29 0.46 11.12
N VAL A 2 11.09 0.14 10.65
CA VAL A 2 10.76 -0.04 9.22
C VAL A 2 9.98 1.17 8.75
N GLU A 3 10.32 1.70 7.58
CA GLU A 3 9.76 2.90 6.99
C GLU A 3 9.20 2.62 5.59
N ILE A 4 7.92 2.92 5.38
CA ILE A 4 7.22 2.65 4.11
C ILE A 4 6.68 3.95 3.54
N ARG A 5 6.88 4.16 2.23
CA ARG A 5 6.31 5.28 1.50
C ARG A 5 5.28 4.79 0.47
N PHE A 6 4.06 5.28 0.61
CA PHE A 6 2.96 5.04 -0.30
C PHE A 6 2.88 6.15 -1.33
N HIS A 7 2.60 5.77 -2.57
CA HIS A 7 2.39 6.64 -3.71
C HIS A 7 1.02 6.31 -4.31
N GLY A 8 0.14 7.29 -4.40
CA GLY A 8 -1.12 7.13 -5.13
C GLY A 8 -1.64 8.47 -5.62
N ARG A 9 -2.90 8.52 -6.04
CA ARG A 9 -3.57 9.76 -6.45
C ARG A 9 -4.67 10.15 -5.48
N GLY A 10 -4.94 11.45 -5.40
CA GLY A 10 -6.08 11.98 -4.66
C GLY A 10 -7.39 11.30 -5.08
N GLY A 11 -8.03 10.61 -4.13
CA GLY A 11 -9.27 9.84 -4.34
C GLY A 11 -9.11 8.33 -4.47
N GLN A 12 -7.90 7.77 -4.55
CA GLN A 12 -7.67 6.32 -4.62
C GLN A 12 -7.59 5.61 -3.27
N GLY A 13 -7.61 6.36 -2.17
CA GLY A 13 -7.58 5.81 -0.82
C GLY A 13 -6.17 5.50 -0.29
N THR A 14 -5.12 6.15 -0.79
CA THR A 14 -3.73 6.00 -0.27
C THR A 14 -3.62 6.20 1.24
N VAL A 15 -4.23 7.27 1.76
CA VAL A 15 -4.23 7.57 3.20
C VAL A 15 -4.99 6.50 3.98
N VAL A 16 -6.14 6.06 3.45
CA VAL A 16 -6.94 5.00 4.07
C VAL A 16 -6.18 3.67 4.09
N ALA A 17 -5.52 3.30 2.99
CA ALA A 17 -4.66 2.10 2.94
C ALA A 17 -3.58 2.16 4.03
N SER A 18 -2.92 3.31 4.18
CA SER A 18 -1.86 3.47 5.18
C SER A 18 -2.39 3.36 6.62
N LYS A 19 -3.60 3.88 6.88
CA LYS A 19 -4.26 3.79 8.19
C LYS A 19 -4.65 2.35 8.52
N ILE A 20 -5.34 1.67 7.60
CA ILE A 20 -5.75 0.26 7.78
C ILE A 20 -4.53 -0.63 8.06
N LEU A 21 -3.44 -0.45 7.31
CA LEU A 21 -2.22 -1.21 7.54
C LEU A 21 -1.61 -0.90 8.91
N ALA A 22 -1.62 0.36 9.34
CA ALA A 22 -1.14 0.72 10.67
C ALA A 22 -2.00 0.08 11.76
N ASP A 23 -3.32 0.13 11.65
CA ASP A 23 -4.21 -0.48 12.64
C ASP A 23 -4.04 -2.01 12.68
N ALA A 24 -3.82 -2.66 11.53
CA ALA A 24 -3.46 -4.09 11.48
C ALA A 24 -2.12 -4.39 12.17
N ILE A 25 -1.09 -3.57 11.96
CA ILE A 25 0.23 -3.74 12.60
C ILE A 25 0.17 -3.46 14.11
N ASN A 26 -0.64 -2.48 14.53
CA ASN A 26 -0.82 -2.16 15.94
C ASN A 26 -1.45 -3.34 16.71
N LYS A 27 -2.33 -4.12 16.07
CA LYS A 27 -2.90 -5.36 16.64
C LYS A 27 -1.85 -6.43 16.90
N GLU A 28 -0.71 -6.37 16.22
CA GLU A 28 0.45 -7.26 16.42
C GLU A 28 1.38 -6.77 17.55
N GLY A 29 0.97 -5.75 18.32
CA GLY A 29 1.71 -5.21 19.46
C GLY A 29 2.88 -4.29 19.09
N LYS A 30 3.00 -3.88 17.82
CA LYS A 30 4.06 -2.96 17.37
C LYS A 30 3.64 -1.50 17.51
N TYR A 31 4.63 -0.63 17.71
CA TYR A 31 4.42 0.81 17.63
C TYR A 31 4.41 1.24 16.17
N VAL A 32 3.37 1.97 15.77
CA VAL A 32 3.19 2.41 14.39
C VAL A 32 2.74 3.86 14.34
N GLN A 33 3.23 4.59 13.34
CA GLN A 33 2.72 5.90 12.95
C GLN A 33 2.35 5.87 11.48
N ALA A 34 1.14 6.30 11.14
CA ALA A 34 0.72 6.55 9.77
C ALA A 34 0.34 8.02 9.61
N TYR A 35 0.86 8.68 8.59
CA TYR A 35 0.56 10.08 8.31
C TYR A 35 0.67 10.39 6.82
N PRO A 36 -0.19 11.27 6.30
CA PRO A 36 -0.13 11.65 4.90
C PRO A 36 0.85 12.80 4.65
N GLU A 37 1.21 12.98 3.39
CA GLU A 37 1.75 14.24 2.87
C GLU A 37 0.98 14.62 1.61
N PHE A 38 0.20 15.68 1.74
CA PHE A 38 -0.49 16.35 0.64
C PHE A 38 -0.61 17.84 0.96
N GLY A 39 -0.48 18.68 -0.07
CA GLY A 39 -0.76 20.12 0.00
C GLY A 39 -2.21 20.42 -0.34
N VAL A 40 -2.43 21.53 -1.06
CA VAL A 40 -3.75 21.95 -1.61
C VAL A 40 -4.16 21.14 -2.85
N GLU A 41 -3.71 19.88 -2.91
CA GLU A 41 -3.72 19.00 -4.08
C GLU A 41 -5.16 18.72 -4.57
N ARG A 42 -5.37 18.80 -5.88
CA ARG A 42 -6.67 18.49 -6.52
C ARG A 42 -6.84 16.97 -6.66
N ARG A 43 -8.08 16.51 -6.85
CA ARG A 43 -8.37 15.09 -7.17
C ARG A 43 -7.50 14.65 -8.37
N GLY A 44 -6.90 13.47 -8.26
CA GLY A 44 -6.01 12.92 -9.29
C GLY A 44 -4.54 13.35 -9.18
N ALA A 45 -4.19 14.35 -8.37
CA ALA A 45 -2.80 14.73 -8.17
C ALA A 45 -2.05 13.70 -7.29
N PRO A 46 -0.71 13.58 -7.39
CA PRO A 46 0.07 12.68 -6.58
C PRO A 46 -0.11 12.93 -5.08
N VAL A 47 -0.34 11.87 -4.32
CA VAL A 47 -0.49 11.89 -2.87
C VAL A 47 0.46 10.88 -2.27
N TYR A 48 1.15 11.30 -1.21
CA TYR A 48 2.02 10.43 -0.44
C TYR A 48 1.39 10.09 0.90
N ALA A 49 1.67 8.89 1.40
CA ALA A 49 1.45 8.55 2.79
C ALA A 49 2.65 7.77 3.32
N PHE A 50 2.86 7.83 4.61
CA PHE A 50 4.04 7.30 5.27
C PHE A 50 3.63 6.40 6.42
N ILE A 51 4.39 5.33 6.61
CA ILE A 51 4.28 4.46 7.78
C ILE A 51 5.66 4.29 8.40
N ARG A 52 5.75 4.46 9.72
CA ARG A 52 6.89 4.02 10.54
C ARG A 52 6.44 2.93 11.49
N ILE A 53 7.23 1.86 11.61
CA ILE A 53 6.93 0.71 12.48
C ILE A 53 8.16 0.41 13.32
N ASN A 54 7.98 0.18 14.62
CA ASN A 54 9.07 -0.12 15.53
C ASN A 54 8.62 -1.00 16.71
N GLU A 55 9.58 -1.65 17.37
CA GLU A 55 9.35 -2.44 18.59
C GLU A 55 9.24 -1.54 19.84
N SER A 56 9.56 -0.25 19.71
CA SER A 56 9.51 0.74 20.80
C SER A 56 8.81 2.02 20.34
N PRO A 57 8.33 2.89 21.27
CA PRO A 57 7.66 4.14 20.92
C PRO A 57 8.43 4.97 19.89
N ILE A 58 7.70 5.54 18.94
CA ILE A 58 8.25 6.37 17.85
C ILE A 58 8.00 7.83 18.18
N TYR A 59 9.06 8.63 18.23
CA TYR A 59 8.98 10.08 18.49
C TYR A 59 9.27 10.93 17.25
N ASP A 60 9.91 10.36 16.23
CA ASP A 60 10.22 11.05 14.99
C ASP A 60 8.94 11.25 14.16
N LYS A 61 8.60 12.52 13.90
CA LYS A 61 7.45 12.95 13.08
C LYS A 61 7.89 13.63 11.77
N SER A 62 9.18 13.56 11.44
CA SER A 62 9.72 14.09 10.19
C SER A 62 9.23 13.29 8.98
N ARG A 63 9.38 13.84 7.78
CA ARG A 63 9.12 13.12 6.53
C ARG A 63 10.09 11.94 6.35
N ILE A 64 9.60 10.83 5.76
CA ILE A 64 10.47 9.72 5.33
C ILE A 64 11.13 10.06 3.99
N TYR A 65 12.44 10.33 4.03
CA TYR A 65 13.25 10.58 2.83
C TYR A 65 13.88 9.30 2.27
N THR A 66 14.16 8.33 3.14
CA THR A 66 14.88 7.08 2.82
C THR A 66 14.08 5.84 3.24
N PRO A 67 12.99 5.50 2.53
CA PRO A 67 12.13 4.39 2.91
C PRO A 67 12.83 3.04 2.74
N ASP A 68 12.46 2.06 3.56
CA ASP A 68 12.80 0.65 3.37
C ASP A 68 11.99 0.05 2.21
N HIS A 69 10.72 0.45 2.07
CA HIS A 69 9.80 -0.09 1.07
C HIS A 69 8.93 1.01 0.44
N VAL A 70 8.52 0.78 -0.80
CA VAL A 70 7.63 1.66 -1.57
C VAL A 70 6.40 0.88 -2.02
N VAL A 71 5.23 1.51 -1.89
CA VAL A 71 3.95 0.97 -2.35
C VAL A 71 3.34 1.95 -3.35
N VAL A 72 2.93 1.47 -4.51
CA VAL A 72 2.40 2.29 -5.61
C VAL A 72 0.99 1.83 -5.95
N LEU A 73 -0.02 2.65 -5.62
CA LEU A 73 -1.44 2.37 -5.87
C LEU A 73 -1.85 2.65 -7.32
N ASP A 74 -1.09 3.50 -8.02
CA ASP A 74 -1.35 3.90 -9.40
C ASP A 74 -0.07 3.76 -10.24
N PRO A 75 -0.06 2.86 -11.24
CA PRO A 75 1.14 2.59 -12.03
C PRO A 75 1.54 3.79 -12.91
N THR A 76 0.62 4.72 -13.21
CA THR A 76 0.95 5.93 -13.99
C THR A 76 1.90 6.87 -13.25
N LEU A 77 2.06 6.70 -11.93
CA LEU A 77 3.03 7.48 -11.16
C LEU A 77 4.49 7.12 -11.48
N LEU A 78 4.75 5.93 -12.03
CA LEU A 78 6.09 5.54 -12.47
C LEU A 78 6.61 6.45 -13.59
N GLU A 79 5.71 7.00 -14.42
CA GLU A 79 6.06 7.92 -15.51
C GLU A 79 6.12 9.38 -15.03
N ALA A 80 5.42 9.69 -13.93
CA ALA A 80 5.27 11.06 -13.44
C ALA A 80 6.35 11.48 -12.44
N ILE A 81 6.86 10.55 -11.63
CA ILE A 81 7.80 10.83 -10.54
C ILE A 81 8.83 9.70 -10.37
N ASP A 82 9.98 10.03 -9.80
CA ASP A 82 10.94 9.01 -9.35
C ASP A 82 10.46 8.37 -8.04
N ILE A 83 9.73 7.26 -8.18
CA ILE A 83 9.25 6.46 -7.04
C ILE A 83 10.39 5.80 -6.26
N THR A 84 11.57 5.62 -6.88
CA THR A 84 12.73 4.94 -6.28
C THR A 84 13.61 5.88 -5.46
N LYS A 85 13.36 7.20 -5.51
CA LYS A 85 14.16 8.20 -4.81
C LYS A 85 14.28 7.91 -3.31
N GLY A 86 15.51 7.63 -2.88
CA GLY A 86 15.86 7.33 -1.49
C GLY A 86 15.51 5.92 -1.02
N LEU A 87 14.91 5.08 -1.86
CA LEU A 87 14.61 3.68 -1.51
C LEU A 87 15.92 2.93 -1.22
N LYS A 88 15.97 2.25 -0.07
CA LYS A 88 17.13 1.45 0.33
C LYS A 88 17.32 0.24 -0.59
N LYS A 89 18.57 -0.24 -0.71
CA LYS A 89 18.90 -1.48 -1.44
C LYS A 89 18.08 -2.65 -0.89
N ASP A 90 17.71 -3.58 -1.77
CA ASP A 90 16.89 -4.75 -1.47
C ASP A 90 15.46 -4.43 -0.98
N GLY A 91 15.08 -3.15 -0.99
CA GLY A 91 13.73 -2.71 -0.68
C GLY A 91 12.70 -3.22 -1.68
N TRP A 92 11.52 -3.56 -1.18
CA TRP A 92 10.37 -3.93 -2.01
C TRP A 92 9.72 -2.71 -2.64
N ILE A 93 9.36 -2.84 -3.92
CA ILE A 93 8.45 -1.98 -4.65
C ILE A 93 7.19 -2.81 -4.96
N ILE A 94 6.07 -2.47 -4.34
CA ILE A 94 4.81 -3.19 -4.45
C ILE A 94 3.85 -2.34 -5.30
N ILE A 95 3.44 -2.83 -6.47
CA ILE A 95 2.77 -2.00 -7.48
C ILE A 95 1.42 -2.58 -7.87
N ASN A 96 0.38 -1.73 -7.84
CA ASN A 96 -0.89 -2.01 -8.47
C ASN A 96 -0.73 -1.99 -10.00
N THR A 97 -0.80 -3.13 -10.66
CA THR A 97 -0.75 -3.24 -12.12
C THR A 97 -1.23 -4.61 -12.58
N ASP A 98 -1.67 -4.69 -13.82
CA ASP A 98 -1.92 -5.92 -14.56
C ASP A 98 -0.65 -6.55 -15.14
N LYS A 99 0.48 -5.84 -15.12
CA LYS A 99 1.78 -6.32 -15.59
C LYS A 99 2.48 -7.21 -14.56
N LYS A 100 3.37 -8.08 -15.06
CA LYS A 100 4.27 -8.87 -14.23
C LYS A 100 5.42 -8.02 -13.70
N PRO A 101 6.06 -8.41 -12.57
CA PRO A 101 7.19 -7.68 -11.99
C PRO A 101 8.33 -7.43 -12.98
N GLU A 102 8.63 -8.39 -13.85
CA GLU A 102 9.71 -8.31 -14.84
C GLU A 102 9.46 -7.25 -15.92
N GLU A 103 8.20 -6.85 -16.13
CA GLU A 103 7.80 -5.86 -17.13
C GLU A 103 7.94 -4.42 -16.62
N MET A 104 8.18 -4.22 -15.32
CA MET A 104 8.19 -2.89 -14.68
C MET A 104 9.43 -2.06 -15.01
N LYS A 105 10.47 -2.66 -15.62
CA LYS A 105 11.74 -1.99 -16.00
C LYS A 105 12.38 -1.19 -14.86
N LEU A 106 12.29 -1.70 -13.63
CA LEU A 106 12.88 -1.08 -12.44
C LEU A 106 14.33 -1.57 -12.23
N PRO A 107 15.18 -0.78 -11.55
CA PRO A 107 16.55 -1.21 -11.25
C PRO A 107 16.59 -2.55 -10.51
N THR A 108 17.50 -3.43 -10.93
CA THR A 108 17.62 -4.82 -10.43
C THR A 108 18.03 -4.94 -8.96
N GLN A 109 18.49 -3.84 -8.35
CA GLN A 109 18.83 -3.77 -6.93
C GLN A 109 17.59 -3.72 -6.00
N PHE A 110 16.39 -3.62 -6.56
CA PHE A 110 15.12 -3.61 -5.83
C PHE A 110 14.34 -4.89 -6.09
N LYS A 111 13.57 -5.31 -5.10
CA LYS A 111 12.63 -6.43 -5.25
C LYS A 111 11.29 -5.88 -5.71
N VAL A 112 10.61 -6.58 -6.61
CA VAL A 112 9.37 -6.09 -7.21
C VAL A 112 8.26 -7.11 -7.01
N ALA A 113 7.15 -6.64 -6.47
CA ALA A 113 5.91 -7.40 -6.40
C ALA A 113 4.80 -6.63 -7.12
N THR A 114 3.97 -7.33 -7.89
CA THR A 114 2.81 -6.73 -8.54
C THR A 114 1.51 -7.38 -8.11
N ILE A 115 0.44 -6.60 -8.15
CA ILE A 115 -0.92 -7.04 -7.87
C ILE A 115 -1.91 -6.29 -8.73
N ASN A 116 -2.88 -6.98 -9.33
CA ASN A 116 -3.97 -6.31 -10.04
C ASN A 116 -5.13 -5.99 -9.09
N ALA A 117 -4.88 -5.06 -8.15
CA ALA A 117 -5.87 -4.64 -7.16
C ALA A 117 -7.07 -3.94 -7.80
N THR A 118 -6.89 -3.33 -8.97
CA THR A 118 -7.96 -2.76 -9.79
C THR A 118 -8.98 -3.83 -10.19
N GLN A 119 -8.52 -4.95 -10.75
CA GLN A 119 -9.41 -6.04 -11.14
C GLN A 119 -10.10 -6.69 -9.94
N ILE A 120 -9.41 -6.81 -8.81
CA ILE A 120 -9.97 -7.32 -7.55
C ILE A 120 -11.08 -6.38 -7.05
N ALA A 121 -10.84 -5.06 -7.05
CA ALA A 121 -11.84 -4.08 -6.66
C ALA A 121 -13.10 -4.14 -7.55
N ILE A 122 -12.92 -4.30 -8.87
CA ILE A 122 -14.03 -4.47 -9.82
C ILE A 122 -14.82 -5.74 -9.52
N LYS A 123 -14.15 -6.88 -9.30
CA LYS A 123 -14.78 -8.17 -8.94
C LYS A 123 -15.67 -8.03 -7.69
N HIS A 124 -15.20 -7.30 -6.68
CA HIS A 124 -15.91 -7.07 -5.41
C HIS A 124 -16.84 -5.85 -5.43
N GLN A 125 -17.00 -5.20 -6.58
CA GLN A 125 -17.84 -4.01 -6.77
C GLN A 125 -17.48 -2.87 -5.79
N LEU A 126 -16.19 -2.62 -5.63
CA LEU A 126 -15.61 -1.59 -4.76
C LEU A 126 -15.26 -0.35 -5.59
N GLY A 127 -16.03 0.73 -5.41
CA GLY A 127 -15.97 1.91 -6.26
C GLY A 127 -16.78 1.76 -7.54
N THR A 128 -16.55 2.64 -8.51
CA THR A 128 -17.17 2.55 -9.83
C THR A 128 -16.20 1.93 -10.82
N LEU A 129 -16.67 1.47 -11.99
CA LEU A 129 -15.78 0.95 -13.04
C LEU A 129 -14.75 2.00 -13.50
N ALA A 130 -15.12 3.28 -13.49
CA ALA A 130 -14.24 4.39 -13.84
C ALA A 130 -13.29 4.82 -12.71
N ALA A 131 -13.60 4.46 -11.46
CA ALA A 131 -12.78 4.77 -10.30
C ALA A 131 -12.87 3.64 -9.24
N PRO A 132 -12.22 2.48 -9.51
CA PRO A 132 -12.17 1.39 -8.54
C PRO A 132 -11.40 1.81 -7.29
N ILE A 133 -11.87 1.35 -6.12
CA ILE A 133 -11.22 1.64 -4.83
C ILE A 133 -10.31 0.47 -4.49
N VAL A 134 -9.00 0.68 -4.62
CA VAL A 134 -7.98 -0.40 -4.55
C VAL A 134 -7.31 -0.54 -3.18
N ASN A 135 -7.58 0.37 -2.25
CA ASN A 135 -6.86 0.51 -0.98
C ASN A 135 -6.76 -0.79 -0.17
N THR A 136 -7.86 -1.52 0.01
CA THR A 136 -7.91 -2.75 0.83
C THR A 136 -7.20 -3.92 0.17
N GLY A 137 -7.35 -4.07 -1.15
CA GLY A 137 -6.53 -5.01 -1.92
C GLY A 137 -5.04 -4.71 -1.78
N ILE A 138 -4.65 -3.44 -1.82
CA ILE A 138 -3.25 -3.05 -1.64
C ILE A 138 -2.73 -3.40 -0.25
N VAL A 139 -3.51 -3.21 0.81
CA VAL A 139 -3.11 -3.63 2.17
C VAL A 139 -2.87 -5.13 2.24
N GLY A 140 -3.75 -5.94 1.65
CA GLY A 140 -3.59 -7.39 1.58
C GLY A 140 -2.28 -7.80 0.90
N ALA A 141 -1.97 -7.18 -0.24
CA ALA A 141 -0.72 -7.42 -0.96
C ALA A 141 0.52 -7.00 -0.14
N VAL A 142 0.48 -5.84 0.51
CA VAL A 142 1.60 -5.35 1.34
C VAL A 142 1.90 -6.32 2.48
N VAL A 143 0.88 -6.86 3.13
CA VAL A 143 1.07 -7.80 4.24
C VAL A 143 1.62 -9.15 3.76
N LYS A 144 1.22 -9.63 2.58
CA LYS A 144 1.82 -10.84 1.97
C LYS A 144 3.33 -10.67 1.75
N VAL A 145 3.72 -9.53 1.18
CA VAL A 145 5.12 -9.27 0.78
C VAL A 145 6.00 -9.02 2.00
N LEU A 146 5.55 -8.16 2.92
CA LEU A 146 6.39 -7.65 4.02
C LEU A 146 6.25 -8.43 5.33
N ARG A 147 5.18 -9.23 5.47
CA ARG A 147 4.90 -10.03 6.69
C ARG A 147 4.90 -9.21 7.98
N LEU A 148 4.42 -7.97 7.90
CA LEU A 148 4.38 -7.02 9.02
C LEU A 148 3.20 -7.25 9.96
N ALA A 149 2.18 -7.97 9.51
CA ALA A 149 1.02 -8.39 10.28
C ALA A 149 0.46 -9.72 9.76
N SER A 150 -0.48 -10.31 10.49
CA SER A 150 -1.27 -11.43 9.99
C SER A 150 -2.36 -10.97 9.02
N LEU A 151 -2.80 -11.86 8.12
CA LEU A 151 -3.97 -11.61 7.27
C LEU A 151 -5.25 -11.44 8.12
N GLU A 152 -5.34 -12.13 9.26
CA GLU A 152 -6.44 -11.98 10.21
C GLU A 152 -6.51 -10.56 10.76
N SER A 153 -5.39 -9.99 11.23
CA SER A 153 -5.34 -8.60 11.70
C SER A 153 -5.71 -7.59 10.60
N VAL A 154 -5.34 -7.86 9.34
CA VAL A 154 -5.78 -7.04 8.20
C VAL A 154 -7.28 -7.10 8.02
N VAL A 155 -7.87 -8.31 8.01
CA VAL A 155 -9.32 -8.50 7.84
C VAL A 155 -10.07 -7.79 8.97
N GLN A 156 -9.60 -7.91 10.20
CA GLN A 156 -10.20 -7.22 11.34
C GLN A 156 -10.11 -5.70 11.18
N ALA A 157 -8.93 -5.15 10.90
CA ALA A 157 -8.74 -3.71 10.71
C ALA A 157 -9.61 -3.17 9.57
N VAL A 158 -9.72 -3.87 8.45
CA VAL A 158 -10.59 -3.49 7.32
C VAL A 158 -12.06 -3.39 7.76
N LYS A 159 -12.56 -4.38 8.53
CA LYS A 159 -13.95 -4.39 8.98
C LYS A 159 -14.25 -3.29 9.99
N GLU A 160 -13.27 -2.90 10.81
CA GLU A 160 -13.40 -1.81 11.78
C GLU A 160 -13.35 -0.42 11.11
N ASP A 161 -12.46 -0.25 10.13
CA ASP A 161 -12.17 1.06 9.52
C ASP A 161 -13.03 1.42 8.31
N VAL A 162 -13.57 0.42 7.61
CA VAL A 162 -14.27 0.62 6.34
C VAL A 162 -15.77 0.39 6.51
N PRO A 163 -16.58 1.44 6.68
CA PRO A 163 -18.01 1.30 6.96
C PRO A 163 -18.82 0.81 5.75
N ILE A 164 -18.33 1.05 4.53
CA ILE A 164 -19.03 0.71 3.29
C ILE A 164 -18.55 -0.65 2.79
N LYS A 165 -19.47 -1.62 2.72
CA LYS A 165 -19.19 -3.00 2.27
C LYS A 165 -17.96 -3.61 2.99
N PRO A 166 -17.92 -3.66 4.33
CA PRO A 166 -16.76 -4.16 5.09
C PRO A 166 -16.36 -5.58 4.69
N GLU A 167 -17.34 -6.46 4.45
CA GLU A 167 -17.08 -7.86 4.05
C GLU A 167 -16.45 -7.97 2.65
N ALA A 168 -16.93 -7.21 1.67
CA ALA A 168 -16.35 -7.20 0.33
C ALA A 168 -14.94 -6.60 0.31
N ASN A 169 -14.70 -5.60 1.16
CA ASN A 169 -13.37 -5.02 1.34
C ASN A 169 -12.40 -6.02 1.99
N ALA A 170 -12.85 -6.77 3.00
CA ALA A 170 -12.06 -7.82 3.61
C ALA A 170 -11.73 -8.94 2.61
N ALA A 171 -12.71 -9.36 1.80
CA ALA A 171 -12.50 -10.35 0.74
C ALA A 171 -11.53 -9.84 -0.34
N ALA A 172 -11.57 -8.55 -0.70
CA ALA A 172 -10.61 -7.95 -1.63
C ALA A 172 -9.17 -7.97 -1.07
N ALA A 173 -8.99 -7.72 0.24
CA ALA A 173 -7.70 -7.84 0.89
C ALA A 173 -7.18 -9.29 0.88
N GLN A 174 -8.06 -10.27 1.15
CA GLN A 174 -7.72 -11.69 1.10
C GLN A 174 -7.33 -12.15 -0.31
N ASP A 175 -8.14 -11.82 -1.32
CA ASP A 175 -7.82 -12.13 -2.72
C ASP A 175 -6.45 -11.55 -3.11
N ALA A 176 -6.19 -10.30 -2.73
CA ALA A 176 -4.92 -9.66 -3.05
C ALA A 176 -3.73 -10.30 -2.35
N TYR A 177 -3.90 -10.75 -1.10
CA TYR A 177 -2.87 -11.47 -0.36
C TYR A 177 -2.46 -12.78 -1.06
N GLU A 178 -3.40 -13.47 -1.70
CA GLU A 178 -3.11 -14.72 -2.42
C GLU A 178 -2.62 -14.52 -3.86
N LEU A 179 -3.01 -13.42 -4.51
CA LEU A 179 -2.74 -13.18 -5.92
C LEU A 179 -1.47 -12.35 -6.20
N VAL A 180 -0.70 -11.97 -5.17
CA VAL A 180 0.56 -11.24 -5.35
C VAL A 180 1.52 -12.05 -6.22
N ILE A 181 2.10 -11.40 -7.22
CA ILE A 181 3.15 -11.97 -8.08
C ILE A 181 4.49 -11.36 -7.66
N PHE A 182 5.50 -12.21 -7.50
CA PHE A 182 6.87 -11.81 -7.14
C PHE A 182 7.77 -11.93 -8.37
N ASN A 183 8.79 -11.08 -8.46
CA ASN A 183 9.85 -11.29 -9.44
C ASN A 183 10.62 -12.59 -9.12
N SER A 184 10.92 -13.36 -10.16
CA SER A 184 11.70 -14.60 -10.05
C SER A 184 13.16 -14.35 -9.70
#